data_AF-A0A2M8RUR4-F1
#
_entry.id   AF-A0A2M8RUR4-F1
#
_cell.length_a   1.000
_cell.length_b   1.000
_cell.length_c   1.000
_cell.angle_alpha   90.00
_cell.angle_beta   90.00
_cell.angle_gamma   90.00
#
_symmetry.space_group_name_H-M   'P 1'
#
loop_
_entity.id
_entity.type
_entity.pdbx_description
1 polymer ?
#
loop_
_entity_poly.entity_id
_entity_poly.type
_entity_poly.pdbx_seq_one_letter_code
_entity_poly.pdbx_strand_id
1 'polypeptide(L)'
;MQLKIQCMQDSYEKLLKILPLLRKDPSLLTEAEQLVQQLDEFYQSSEWLDLYERSEEFNIDTKGNYSVLSEDAIWNVLSEFDRLKSLL
;
A
#
# COMPACT_ATOMS: atom_id res chain seq x y z
N MET A 1 0.71 6.49 16.23
CA MET A 1 0.24 7.04 14.94
C MET A 1 1.36 6.98 13.91
N GLN A 2 2.48 7.71 14.05
CA GLN A 2 3.58 7.67 13.07
C GLN A 2 4.14 6.26 12.78
N LEU A 3 4.37 5.43 13.81
CA LEU A 3 4.82 4.04 13.61
C LEU A 3 3.82 3.20 12.79
N LYS A 4 2.52 3.46 12.94
CA LYS A 4 1.48 2.76 12.16
C LYS A 4 1.50 3.22 10.71
N ILE A 5 1.62 4.52 10.46
CA ILE A 5 1.75 5.07 9.11
C ILE A 5 3.01 4.50 8.44
N GLN A 6 4.15 4.49 9.14
CA GLN A 6 5.38 3.94 8.60
C GLN A 6 5.27 2.45 8.29
N CYS A 7 4.59 1.66 9.14
CA CYS A 7 4.33 0.25 8.86
C CYS A 7 3.50 0.06 7.59
N MET A 8 2.48 0.90 7.37
CA MET A 8 1.68 0.86 6.14
C MET A 8 2.48 1.34 4.93
N GLN A 9 3.34 2.34 5.10
CA GLN A 9 4.27 2.80 4.07
C GLN A 9 5.24 1.68 3.66
N ASP A 10 5.80 0.94 4.61
CA ASP A 10 6.68 -0.19 4.33
C ASP A 10 5.94 -1.32 3.61
N SER A 11 4.68 -1.61 3.98
CA SER A 11 3.82 -2.56 3.26
C SER A 11 3.54 -2.13 1.82
N TYR A 12 3.24 -0.84 1.62
CA TYR A 12 3.03 -0.23 0.31
C TYR A 12 4.26 -0.38 -0.59
N GLU A 13 5.43 -0.02 -0.10
CA GLU A 13 6.69 -0.15 -0.84
C GLU A 13 7.03 -1.60 -1.17
N LYS A 14 6.73 -2.53 -0.26
CA LYS A 14 6.93 -3.94 -0.49
C LYS A 14 6.00 -4.46 -1.59
N LEU A 15 4.74 -4.04 -1.58
CA LEU A 15 3.78 -4.40 -2.63
C LEU A 15 4.26 -3.89 -4.00
N LEU A 16 4.69 -2.62 -4.09
CA LEU A 16 5.24 -2.05 -5.33
C LEU A 16 6.40 -2.87 -5.92
N LYS A 17 7.24 -3.48 -5.07
CA LYS A 17 8.34 -4.34 -5.51
C LYS A 17 7.88 -5.72 -5.99
N ILE A 18 6.82 -6.26 -5.39
CA ILE A 18 6.29 -7.60 -5.70
C ILE A 18 5.47 -7.60 -6.99
N LEU A 19 4.63 -6.58 -7.22
CA LEU A 19 3.74 -6.50 -8.38
C LEU A 19 4.41 -6.79 -9.74
N PRO A 20 5.58 -6.19 -10.11
CA PRO A 20 6.21 -6.47 -11.40
C PRO A 20 6.75 -7.91 -11.52
N LEU A 21 6.90 -8.63 -10.41
CA LEU A 21 7.41 -10.01 -10.37
C LEU A 21 6.30 -11.05 -10.38
N LEU A 22 5.06 -10.66 -10.03
CA LEU A 22 3.92 -11.56 -9.80
C LEU A 22 3.63 -12.52 -10.98
N ARG A 23 3.79 -12.05 -12.23
CA ARG A 23 3.62 -12.88 -13.43
C ARG A 23 4.69 -13.95 -13.61
N LYS A 24 5.90 -13.70 -13.12
CA LYS A 24 7.06 -14.59 -13.26
C LYS A 24 7.18 -15.55 -12.08
N ASP A 25 6.65 -15.15 -10.94
CA ASP A 25 6.68 -15.94 -9.71
C ASP A 25 5.31 -15.89 -9.00
N PRO A 26 4.39 -16.80 -9.36
CA PRO A 26 3.08 -16.90 -8.72
C PRO A 26 3.15 -17.23 -7.22
N SER A 27 4.30 -17.70 -6.70
CA SER A 27 4.44 -17.97 -5.26
C SER A 27 4.36 -16.70 -4.42
N LEU A 28 4.60 -15.53 -5.02
CA LEU A 28 4.44 -14.22 -4.39
C LEU A 28 2.99 -13.78 -4.21
N LEU A 29 2.02 -14.49 -4.80
CA LEU A 29 0.61 -14.10 -4.77
C LEU A 29 0.06 -14.01 -3.35
N THR A 30 0.33 -15.01 -2.51
CA THR A 30 -0.13 -15.03 -1.12
C THR A 30 0.41 -13.83 -0.33
N GLU A 31 1.68 -13.46 -0.56
CA GLU A 31 2.29 -12.30 0.10
C GLU A 31 1.69 -10.98 -0.40
N ALA A 32 1.47 -10.86 -1.71
CA ALA A 32 0.81 -9.70 -2.29
C ALA A 32 -0.62 -9.53 -1.75
N GLU A 33 -1.40 -10.61 -1.64
CA GLU A 33 -2.75 -10.59 -1.08
C GLU A 33 -2.79 -10.10 0.37
N GLN A 34 -1.81 -10.52 1.19
CA GLN A 34 -1.70 -10.06 2.58
C GLN A 34 -1.39 -8.56 2.67
N LEU A 35 -0.49 -8.06 1.81
CA LEU A 35 -0.15 -6.64 1.77
C LEU A 35 -1.33 -5.79 1.27
N VAL A 36 -2.02 -6.27 0.24
CA VAL A 36 -3.25 -5.67 -0.30
C VAL A 36 -4.31 -5.57 0.78
N GLN A 37 -4.56 -6.65 1.52
CA GLN A 37 -5.53 -6.65 2.62
C GLN A 37 -5.18 -5.60 3.70
N GLN A 38 -3.93 -5.54 4.14
CA GLN A 38 -3.51 -4.57 5.16
C GLN A 38 -3.69 -3.13 4.69
N LEU A 39 -3.33 -2.85 3.44
CA LEU A 39 -3.44 -1.50 2.86
C LEU A 39 -4.89 -1.10 2.63
N ASP A 40 -5.74 -2.02 2.17
CA ASP A 40 -7.17 -1.77 2.00
C ASP A 40 -7.86 -1.53 3.35
N GLU A 41 -7.62 -2.39 4.35
CA GLU A 41 -8.16 -2.19 5.71
C GLU A 41 -7.73 -0.86 6.31
N PHE A 42 -6.48 -0.44 6.07
CA PHE A 42 -5.99 0.86 6.50
C PHE A 42 -6.71 2.00 5.76
N TYR A 43 -6.74 1.96 4.42
CA TYR A 43 -7.32 3.01 3.59
C TYR A 43 -8.82 3.21 3.81
N GLN A 44 -9.57 2.14 4.06
CA GLN A 44 -11.01 2.19 4.35
C GLN A 44 -11.32 2.63 5.79
N SER A 45 -10.31 2.78 6.66
CA SER A 45 -10.53 3.13 8.06
C SER A 45 -10.80 4.63 8.24
N SER A 46 -11.66 4.99 9.21
CA SER A 46 -11.83 6.39 9.61
C SER A 46 -10.52 7.00 10.13
N GLU A 47 -9.63 6.18 10.70
CA GLU A 47 -8.31 6.62 11.16
C GLU A 47 -7.45 7.11 9.98
N TRP A 48 -7.55 6.50 8.79
CA TRP A 48 -6.82 7.00 7.63
C TRP A 48 -7.25 8.41 7.25
N LEU A 49 -8.56 8.70 7.29
CA LEU A 49 -9.09 10.03 7.00
C LEU A 49 -8.54 11.08 7.99
N ASP A 50 -8.56 10.77 9.29
CA ASP A 50 -8.00 11.65 10.32
C ASP A 50 -6.49 11.90 10.14
N LEU A 51 -5.76 10.87 9.70
CA LEU A 51 -4.32 10.94 9.42
C LEU A 51 -4.03 11.72 8.13
N TYR A 52 -4.86 11.56 7.10
CA TYR A 52 -4.79 12.28 5.83
C TYR A 52 -4.92 13.79 6.03
N GLU A 53 -5.94 14.21 6.78
CA GLU A 53 -6.20 15.63 7.10
C GLU A 53 -5.04 16.30 7.85
N ARG A 54 -4.22 15.50 8.54
CA ARG A 54 -3.08 15.93 9.35
C ARG A 54 -1.74 15.46 8.80
N SER A 55 -1.69 15.11 7.51
CA SER A 55 -0.53 14.46 6.89
C SER A 55 0.77 15.28 7.01
N GLU A 56 0.66 16.61 7.02
CA GLU A 56 1.79 17.54 7.21
C GLU A 56 2.46 17.42 8.60
N GLU A 57 1.79 16.85 9.60
CA GLU A 57 2.34 16.64 10.94
C GLU A 57 3.29 15.44 11.03
N PHE A 58 3.31 14.57 10.01
CA PHE A 58 4.06 13.32 10.04
C PHE A 58 5.25 13.34 9.08
N ASN A 59 6.43 12.99 9.59
CA ASN A 59 7.59 12.68 8.76
C ASN A 59 7.63 11.17 8.46
N ILE A 60 7.26 10.82 7.23
CA ILE A 60 7.17 9.43 6.74
C ILE A 60 8.35 9.18 5.81
N ASP A 61 9.13 8.13 6.07
CA ASP A 61 10.14 7.68 5.11
C ASP A 61 9.45 6.91 3.99
N THR A 62 9.27 7.54 2.83
CA THR A 62 8.59 6.94 1.68
C THR A 62 9.52 6.18 0.74
N LYS A 63 10.83 6.18 1.03
CA LYS A 63 11.88 5.64 0.17
C LYS A 63 11.79 6.10 -1.30
N GLY A 64 11.31 7.32 -1.51
CA GLY A 64 11.14 7.94 -2.83
C GLY A 64 9.80 7.65 -3.54
N ASN A 65 8.88 6.92 -2.90
CA ASN A 65 7.53 6.68 -3.41
C ASN A 65 6.52 7.70 -2.86
N TYR A 66 5.28 7.61 -3.33
CA TYR A 66 4.17 8.36 -2.73
C TYR A 66 3.91 7.90 -1.28
N SER A 67 3.40 8.84 -0.48
CA SER A 67 2.96 8.55 0.89
C SER A 67 1.67 7.75 0.86
N VAL A 68 1.51 6.78 1.75
CA VAL A 68 0.24 6.08 2.01
C VAL A 68 -0.88 6.99 2.52
N LEU A 69 -0.55 8.22 2.91
CA LEU A 69 -1.52 9.29 3.19
C LEU A 69 -1.81 10.18 1.98
N SER A 70 -1.45 9.77 0.76
CA SER A 70 -1.89 10.47 -0.46
C SER A 70 -3.19 9.82 -0.96
N GLU A 71 -4.14 10.62 -1.46
CA GLU A 71 -5.47 10.16 -1.88
C GLU A 71 -5.41 8.93 -2.81
N ASP A 72 -4.49 8.94 -3.78
CA ASP A 72 -4.42 7.92 -4.82
C ASP A 72 -3.35 6.83 -4.60
N ALA A 73 -2.47 6.96 -3.60
CA ALA A 73 -1.31 6.07 -3.49
C ALA A 73 -1.72 4.60 -3.28
N ILE A 74 -2.58 4.36 -2.30
CA ILE A 74 -3.11 3.02 -2.01
C ILE A 74 -4.07 2.58 -3.12
N TRP A 75 -5.01 3.45 -3.51
CA TRP A 75 -6.00 3.12 -4.54
C TRP A 75 -5.36 2.65 -5.86
N ASN A 76 -4.30 3.32 -6.32
CA ASN A 76 -3.59 2.95 -7.54
C ASN A 76 -2.92 1.58 -7.45
N VAL A 77 -2.27 1.27 -6.32
CA VAL A 77 -1.54 -0.01 -6.18
C VAL A 77 -2.50 -1.19 -6.02
N LEU A 78 -3.64 -1.00 -5.35
CA LEU A 78 -4.69 -2.02 -5.24
C LEU A 78 -5.32 -2.29 -6.61
N SER A 79 -5.62 -1.24 -7.38
CA SER A 79 -6.17 -1.36 -8.73
C SER A 79 -5.21 -2.10 -9.67
N GLU A 80 -3.90 -1.84 -9.57
CA GLU A 80 -2.89 -2.57 -10.34
C GLU A 80 -2.79 -4.04 -9.92
N PHE A 81 -2.87 -4.33 -8.62
CA PHE A 81 -2.91 -5.70 -8.12
C PHE A 81 -4.10 -6.48 -8.70
N ASP A 82 -5.31 -5.91 -8.63
CA ASP A 82 -6.52 -6.56 -9.17
C ASP A 82 -6.40 -6.83 -10.67
N ARG A 83 -5.88 -5.85 -11.42
CA ARG A 83 -5.59 -6.00 -12.86
C ARG A 83 -4.63 -7.15 -13.10
N LEU A 84 -3.52 -7.23 -12.37
CA LEU A 84 -2.52 -8.29 -12.53
C LEU A 84 -3.07 -9.66 -12.13
N LYS A 85 -3.79 -9.75 -11.02
CA LYS A 85 -4.41 -10.97 -10.52
C LYS A 85 -5.43 -11.55 -11.51
N SER A 86 -6.18 -10.70 -12.22
CA SER A 86 -7.11 -11.15 -13.28
C SER A 86 -6.42 -11.79 -14.50
N LEU A 87 -5.09 -11.68 -14.58
CA LEU A 87 -4.27 -12.14 -15.72
C LEU A 87 -3.31 -13.29 -15.33
N LEU A 88 -3.41 -13.81 -14.10
CA LEU A 88 -2.71 -15.01 -13.62
C LEU A 88 -3.60 -16.25 -13.79
#